data_AF-A0A1Z2SB71-F1
#
_entry.id   AF-A0A1Z2SB71-F1
#
_cell.length_a   1.000
_cell.length_b   1.000
_cell.length_c   1.000
_cell.angle_alpha   90.00
_cell.angle_beta   90.00
_cell.angle_gamma   90.00
#
_symmetry.space_group_name_H-M   'P 1'
#
loop_
_entity.id
_entity.type
_entity.pdbx_description
1 polymer ?
#
loop_
_entity_poly.entity_id
_entity_poly.type
_entity_poly.pdbx_seq_one_letter_code
_entity_poly.pdbx_strand_id
1 'polypeptide(L)'
;MVAMQKITISYLAPSRRDINAHFELLKPAFNGSHDPKSEWLDVVEKVQTGQASLYLIKAKDVQIRFVGRVIDGIYHVICSQGRGLAHAAPVIIERCLSMGYPAISYHAYRPGMGRLLRGFGFELDSVPAPGESRYVLNLEGYKHG
;
A
#
# COMPACT_ATOMS: atom_id res chain seq x y z
N MET A 1 4.11 -17.49 -24.77
CA MET A 1 4.74 -16.85 -23.59
C MET A 1 4.45 -15.37 -23.65
N VAL A 2 3.71 -14.82 -22.69
CA VAL A 2 3.54 -13.36 -22.57
C VAL A 2 4.80 -12.83 -21.91
N ALA A 3 5.48 -11.87 -22.54
CA ALA A 3 6.62 -11.20 -21.93
C ALA A 3 6.18 -10.58 -20.59
N MET A 4 6.78 -10.98 -19.47
CA MET A 4 6.60 -10.31 -18.19
C MET A 4 7.03 -8.86 -18.37
N GLN A 5 6.07 -7.94 -18.33
CA GLN A 5 6.36 -6.52 -18.41
C GLN A 5 7.11 -6.11 -17.16
N LYS A 6 8.21 -5.37 -17.34
CA LYS A 6 9.05 -4.91 -16.24
C LYS A 6 8.28 -3.95 -15.35
N ILE A 7 7.80 -4.45 -14.21
CA ILE A 7 7.26 -3.61 -13.13
C ILE A 7 8.44 -2.95 -12.40
N THR A 8 8.34 -1.64 -12.18
CA THR A 8 9.33 -0.86 -11.43
C THR A 8 8.69 -0.30 -10.17
N ILE A 9 9.41 -0.38 -9.05
CA ILE A 9 9.05 0.27 -7.78
C ILE A 9 10.11 1.33 -7.50
N SER A 10 9.70 2.59 -7.40
CA SER A 10 10.61 3.71 -7.14
C SER A 10 10.24 4.42 -5.84
N TYR A 11 11.21 4.61 -4.97
CA TYR A 11 11.09 5.49 -3.81
C TYR A 11 11.00 6.95 -4.26
N LEU A 12 10.07 7.70 -3.68
CA LEU A 12 9.92 9.14 -3.91
C LEU A 12 10.40 9.89 -2.66
N ALA A 13 11.62 10.44 -2.74
CA ALA A 13 12.19 11.21 -1.64
C ALA A 13 11.31 12.41 -1.27
N PRO A 14 11.12 12.71 0.03
CA PRO A 14 10.33 13.86 0.49
C PRO A 14 10.83 15.20 -0.05
N SER A 15 12.11 15.32 -0.38
CA SER A 15 12.75 16.53 -0.93
C SER A 15 12.50 16.77 -2.42
N ARG A 16 11.77 15.87 -3.11
CA ARG A 16 11.49 16.04 -4.53
C ARG A 16 10.63 17.29 -4.78
N ARG A 17 10.96 18.03 -5.85
CA ARG A 17 10.22 19.22 -6.27
C ARG A 17 8.73 18.96 -6.55
N ASP A 18 8.39 17.76 -7.02
CA ASP A 18 7.03 17.35 -7.39
C ASP A 18 6.30 16.58 -6.28
N ILE A 19 6.87 16.45 -5.07
CA ILE A 19 6.32 15.59 -4.01
C ILE A 19 4.87 15.93 -3.64
N ASN A 20 4.53 17.22 -3.57
CA ASN A 20 3.19 17.67 -3.24
C ASN A 20 2.15 17.19 -4.26
N ALA A 21 2.51 17.16 -5.55
CA ALA A 21 1.62 16.61 -6.58
C ALA A 21 1.37 15.11 -6.38
N HIS A 22 2.34 14.37 -5.84
CA HIS A 22 2.13 12.96 -5.49
C HIS A 22 1.21 12.79 -4.28
N PHE A 23 1.31 13.65 -3.27
CA PHE A 23 0.40 13.63 -2.12
C PHE A 23 -1.04 13.98 -2.50
N GLU A 24 -1.25 14.96 -3.37
CA GLU A 24 -2.58 15.32 -3.87
C GLU A 24 -3.27 14.13 -4.56
N LEU A 25 -2.50 13.35 -5.34
CA LEU A 25 -3.00 12.17 -6.02
C LEU A 25 -3.32 10.98 -5.09
N LEU A 26 -2.92 11.04 -3.82
CA LEU A 26 -3.27 10.04 -2.80
C LEU A 26 -4.59 10.36 -2.08
N LYS A 27 -5.08 11.60 -2.12
CA LYS A 27 -6.32 12.00 -1.41
C LYS A 27 -7.51 11.05 -1.63
N PRO A 28 -7.76 10.53 -2.86
CA PRO A 28 -8.87 9.59 -3.06
C PRO A 28 -8.74 8.24 -2.33
N ALA A 29 -7.55 7.89 -1.81
CA ALA A 29 -7.36 6.68 -1.02
C ALA A 29 -8.11 6.72 0.31
N PHE A 30 -8.36 7.92 0.84
CA PHE A 30 -9.05 8.17 2.10
C PHE A 30 -10.57 8.33 1.92
N ASN A 31 -11.08 8.21 0.69
CA ASN A 31 -12.53 8.22 0.45
C ASN A 31 -13.20 7.07 1.22
N GLY A 32 -14.12 7.40 2.12
CA GLY A 32 -14.79 6.45 3.01
C GLY A 32 -14.32 6.51 4.46
N SER A 33 -13.21 7.21 4.75
CA SER A 33 -12.81 7.55 6.12
C SER A 33 -13.82 8.53 6.75
N HIS A 34 -13.93 8.47 8.09
CA HIS A 34 -14.67 9.43 8.90
C HIS A 34 -13.99 10.82 8.96
N ASP A 35 -12.66 10.90 8.82
CA ASP A 35 -11.90 12.15 8.77
C ASP A 35 -10.77 12.11 7.72
N PRO A 36 -11.13 12.13 6.42
CA PRO A 36 -10.18 11.93 5.33
C PRO A 36 -9.11 13.01 5.24
N LYS A 37 -9.39 14.22 5.75
CA LYS A 37 -8.43 15.33 5.72
C LYS A 37 -7.35 15.13 6.76
N SER A 38 -7.73 14.79 7.99
CA SER A 38 -6.78 14.55 9.08
C SER A 38 -5.86 13.37 8.77
N GLU A 39 -6.40 12.25 8.31
CA GLU A 39 -5.60 11.08 7.92
C GLU A 39 -4.65 11.35 6.76
N TRP A 40 -5.09 12.14 5.77
CA TRP A 40 -4.21 12.55 4.68
C TRP A 40 -3.05 13.43 5.19
N LEU A 41 -3.33 14.39 6.07
CA LEU A 41 -2.29 15.23 6.68
C LEU A 41 -1.31 14.41 7.51
N ASP A 42 -1.79 13.43 8.28
CA ASP A 42 -0.95 12.50 9.05
C ASP A 42 -0.01 11.70 8.14
N VAL A 43 -0.51 11.22 7.00
CA VAL A 43 0.32 10.54 6.00
C VAL A 43 1.37 11.46 5.39
N VAL A 44 1.01 12.71 5.07
CA VAL A 44 1.98 13.70 4.58
C VAL A 44 3.07 13.94 5.62
N GLU A 45 2.70 14.18 6.87
CA GLU A 45 3.64 14.40 7.98
C GLU A 45 4.57 13.20 8.16
N LYS A 46 4.03 11.97 8.19
CA LYS A 46 4.84 10.75 8.33
C LYS A 46 5.85 10.58 7.21
N VAL A 47 5.48 10.90 5.97
CA VAL A 47 6.43 10.85 4.85
C VAL A 47 7.49 11.95 4.97
N GLN A 48 7.09 13.17 5.34
CA GLN A 48 8.01 14.31 5.48
C GLN A 48 9.01 14.11 6.63
N THR A 49 8.59 13.47 7.72
CA THR A 49 9.42 13.20 8.91
C THR A 49 10.18 11.87 8.83
N GLY A 50 10.05 11.12 7.73
CA GLY A 50 10.73 9.84 7.53
C GLY A 50 10.14 8.65 8.31
N GLN A 51 8.98 8.82 8.94
CA GLN A 51 8.24 7.74 9.62
C GLN A 51 7.50 6.81 8.64
N ALA A 52 7.32 7.25 7.39
CA ALA A 52 6.78 6.45 6.30
C ALA A 52 7.49 6.77 4.98
N SER A 53 7.36 5.87 4.01
CA SER A 53 7.96 6.02 2.68
C SER A 53 6.89 6.00 1.60
N LEU A 54 6.99 6.94 0.66
CA LEU A 54 6.14 7.00 -0.53
C LEU A 54 6.84 6.32 -1.71
N TYR A 55 6.11 5.44 -2.39
CA TYR A 55 6.59 4.71 -3.56
C TYR A 55 5.67 4.91 -4.76
N LEU A 56 6.26 4.79 -5.95
CA LEU A 56 5.57 4.78 -7.23
C LEU A 56 5.87 3.48 -7.96
N ILE A 57 4.82 2.72 -8.26
CA ILE A 57 4.88 1.52 -9.08
C ILE A 57 4.46 1.86 -10.50
N LYS A 58 5.27 1.48 -11.49
CA LYS A 58 4.98 1.69 -12.92
C LYS A 58 5.25 0.43 -13.75
N ALA A 59 4.33 0.13 -14.65
CA ALA A 59 4.48 -0.77 -15.79
C ALA A 59 3.49 -0.35 -16.89
N LYS A 60 3.42 -1.10 -18.01
CA LYS A 60 2.29 -0.91 -18.92
C LYS A 60 1.01 -1.30 -18.17
N ASP A 61 0.05 -0.39 -18.21
CA ASP A 61 -1.23 -0.46 -17.50
C ASP A 61 -1.21 -0.45 -15.96
N VAL A 62 -0.03 -0.24 -15.36
CA VAL A 62 0.12 -0.10 -13.90
C VAL A 62 0.69 1.28 -13.59
N GLN A 63 0.00 2.02 -12.73
CA GLN A 63 0.52 3.24 -12.12
C GLN A 63 -0.09 3.41 -10.74
N ILE A 64 0.67 3.13 -9.70
CA ILE A 64 0.19 3.15 -8.31
C ILE A 64 1.14 3.95 -7.45
N ARG A 65 0.59 4.86 -6.66
CA ARG A 65 1.27 5.47 -5.52
C ARG A 65 0.85 4.74 -4.28
N PHE A 66 1.79 4.40 -3.41
CA PHE A 66 1.43 3.84 -2.11
C PHE A 66 2.41 4.30 -1.04
N VAL A 67 1.91 4.44 0.17
CA VAL A 67 2.70 4.80 1.35
C VAL A 67 2.80 3.57 2.25
N GLY A 68 4.02 3.21 2.62
CA GLY A 68 4.31 2.10 3.52
C GLY A 68 5.19 2.54 4.69
N ARG A 69 5.04 1.85 5.82
CA ARG A 69 5.91 1.97 7.00
C ARG A 69 6.09 0.61 7.66
N VAL A 70 6.99 0.51 8.63
CA VAL A 70 7.14 -0.68 9.47
C VAL A 70 6.53 -0.40 10.84
N ILE A 71 5.69 -1.30 11.34
CA ILE A 71 5.10 -1.25 12.68
C ILE A 71 5.31 -2.63 13.31
N ASP A 72 6.02 -2.70 14.43
CA ASP A 72 6.28 -3.96 15.16
C ASP A 72 6.81 -5.09 14.25
N GLY A 73 7.70 -4.73 13.33
CA GLY A 73 8.27 -5.66 12.35
C GLY A 73 7.38 -5.98 11.14
N ILE A 74 6.11 -5.58 11.14
CA ILE A 74 5.15 -5.81 10.04
C ILE A 74 5.24 -4.65 9.04
N TYR A 75 5.26 -4.97 7.73
CA TYR A 75 5.16 -3.94 6.70
C TYR A 75 3.71 -3.48 6.56
N HIS A 76 3.43 -2.24 6.91
CA HIS A 76 2.09 -1.67 6.89
C HIS A 76 1.93 -0.69 5.71
N VAL A 77 1.04 -1.05 4.78
CA VAL A 77 0.58 -0.16 3.71
C VAL A 77 -0.53 0.73 4.25
N ILE A 78 -0.22 2.01 4.42
CA ILE A 78 -1.14 3.01 4.99
C ILE A 78 -2.22 3.36 3.97
N CYS A 79 -1.81 3.64 2.73
CA CYS A 79 -2.73 3.98 1.67
C CYS A 79 -2.13 3.64 0.29
N SER A 80 -3.00 3.41 -0.69
CA SER A 80 -2.58 3.34 -2.09
C SER A 80 -3.64 3.92 -3.03
N GLN A 81 -3.19 4.51 -4.12
CA GLN A 81 -4.06 5.02 -5.18
C GLN A 81 -3.44 4.90 -6.56
N GLY A 82 -4.29 4.58 -7.54
CA GLY A 82 -3.90 4.44 -8.93
C GLY A 82 -4.61 3.28 -9.62
N ARG A 83 -3.97 2.73 -10.66
CA ARG A 83 -4.52 1.64 -11.49
C ARG A 83 -3.56 0.46 -11.56
N GLY A 84 -4.12 -0.73 -11.73
CA GLY A 84 -3.36 -1.98 -11.92
C GLY A 84 -2.89 -2.65 -10.62
N LEU A 85 -3.58 -2.43 -9.49
CA LEU A 85 -3.19 -3.03 -8.20
C LEU A 85 -3.15 -4.56 -8.26
N ALA A 86 -4.03 -5.18 -9.04
CA ALA A 86 -4.02 -6.63 -9.21
C ALA A 86 -2.68 -7.15 -9.78
N HIS A 87 -2.02 -6.38 -10.64
CA HIS A 87 -0.72 -6.73 -11.23
C HIS A 87 0.45 -6.29 -10.34
N ALA A 88 0.28 -5.21 -9.57
CA ALA A 88 1.32 -4.68 -8.70
C ALA A 88 1.44 -5.42 -7.37
N ALA A 89 0.33 -5.92 -6.81
CA ALA A 89 0.28 -6.54 -5.49
C ALA A 89 1.23 -7.76 -5.36
N PRO A 90 1.30 -8.70 -6.33
CA PRO A 90 2.29 -9.79 -6.31
C PRO A 90 3.73 -9.30 -6.12
N VAL A 91 4.11 -8.21 -6.81
CA VAL A 91 5.47 -7.66 -6.74
C VAL A 91 5.73 -6.99 -5.39
N ILE A 92 4.74 -6.32 -4.81
CA ILE A 92 4.85 -5.75 -3.45
C ILE A 92 5.04 -6.90 -2.44
N ILE A 93 4.26 -7.98 -2.56
CA ILE A 93 4.32 -9.15 -1.69
C ILE A 93 5.69 -9.82 -1.77
N GLU A 94 6.16 -10.12 -2.98
CA GLU A 94 7.47 -10.73 -3.23
C GLU A 94 8.60 -9.84 -2.68
N ARG A 95 8.51 -8.52 -2.86
CA ARG A 95 9.47 -7.59 -2.29
C ARG A 95 9.49 -7.64 -0.76
N CYS A 96 8.32 -7.64 -0.12
CA CYS A 96 8.24 -7.73 1.34
C CYS A 96 8.79 -9.06 1.87
N LEU A 97 8.48 -10.16 1.18
CA LEU A 97 9.03 -11.48 1.48
C LEU A 97 10.56 -11.49 1.36
N SER A 98 11.11 -10.94 0.27
CA SER A 98 12.57 -10.86 0.04
C SER A 98 13.30 -10.00 1.07
N MET A 99 12.58 -9.06 1.69
CA MET A 99 13.09 -8.21 2.77
C MET A 99 12.96 -8.85 4.15
N GLY A 100 12.34 -10.03 4.25
CA GLY A 100 12.20 -10.77 5.50
C GLY A 100 11.09 -10.25 6.42
N TYR A 101 10.10 -9.50 5.90
CA TYR A 101 8.96 -9.12 6.72
C TYR A 101 8.09 -10.36 7.03
N PRO A 102 7.61 -10.53 8.27
CA PRO A 102 6.78 -11.67 8.67
C PRO A 102 5.33 -11.55 8.15
N ALA A 103 4.86 -10.33 7.93
CA ALA A 103 3.52 -10.05 7.44
C ALA A 103 3.44 -8.69 6.72
N ILE A 104 2.37 -8.52 5.94
CA ILE A 104 1.93 -7.24 5.39
C ILE A 104 0.57 -6.92 6.00
N SER A 105 0.40 -5.70 6.48
CA SER A 105 -0.93 -5.19 6.81
C SER A 105 -1.33 -4.05 5.90
N TYR A 106 -2.62 -3.91 5.63
CA TYR A 106 -3.17 -2.94 4.70
C TYR A 106 -4.40 -2.27 5.28
N HIS A 107 -4.45 -0.95 5.24
CA HIS A 107 -5.61 -0.18 5.66
C HIS A 107 -6.56 0.09 4.47
N ALA A 108 -7.82 -0.37 4.55
CA ALA A 108 -8.79 -0.21 3.48
C ALA A 108 -10.12 0.43 3.94
N TYR A 109 -10.43 1.61 3.39
CA TYR A 109 -11.72 2.29 3.55
C TYR A 109 -12.75 1.90 2.49
N ARG A 110 -12.29 1.43 1.32
CA ARG A 110 -13.16 1.14 0.16
C ARG A 110 -13.64 -0.32 0.20
N PRO A 111 -14.96 -0.61 0.16
CA PRO A 111 -15.49 -1.98 0.21
C PRO A 111 -14.92 -2.92 -0.86
N GLY A 112 -14.69 -2.42 -2.08
CA GLY A 112 -14.13 -3.21 -3.18
C GLY A 112 -12.67 -3.65 -2.94
N MET A 113 -11.92 -2.93 -2.10
CA MET A 113 -10.54 -3.26 -1.79
C MET A 113 -10.43 -4.57 -0.99
N GLY A 114 -11.36 -4.82 -0.07
CA GLY A 114 -11.37 -6.04 0.72
C GLY A 114 -11.47 -7.31 -0.14
N ARG A 115 -12.33 -7.28 -1.17
CA ARG A 115 -12.45 -8.40 -2.13
C ARG A 115 -11.14 -8.63 -2.89
N LEU A 116 -10.49 -7.56 -3.33
CA LEU A 116 -9.22 -7.64 -4.05
C LEU A 116 -8.11 -8.21 -3.16
N LEU A 117 -7.98 -7.71 -1.93
CA LEU A 117 -6.96 -8.14 -0.96
C LEU A 117 -7.13 -9.62 -0.60
N ARG A 118 -8.36 -10.10 -0.38
CA ARG A 118 -8.63 -11.52 -0.15
C ARG A 118 -8.18 -12.42 -1.29
N GLY A 119 -8.24 -11.93 -2.54
CA GLY A 119 -7.70 -12.65 -3.70
C GLY A 119 -6.19 -12.90 -3.64
N PHE A 120 -5.45 -12.14 -2.82
CA PHE A 120 -4.02 -12.33 -2.57
C PHE A 120 -3.72 -13.09 -1.28
N GLY A 121 -4.75 -13.56 -0.56
CA GLY A 121 -4.62 -14.25 0.71
C GLY A 121 -4.65 -13.35 1.95
N PHE A 122 -4.97 -12.06 1.80
CA PHE A 122 -5.19 -11.22 2.98
C PHE A 122 -6.47 -11.61 3.70
N GLU A 123 -6.41 -11.64 5.02
CA GLU A 123 -7.55 -11.87 5.91
C GLU A 123 -7.94 -10.57 6.60
N LEU A 124 -9.21 -10.43 6.96
CA LEU A 124 -9.66 -9.28 7.76
C LEU A 124 -9.11 -9.46 9.18
N ASP A 125 -8.45 -8.44 9.70
CA ASP A 125 -7.95 -8.44 11.07
C ASP A 125 -9.14 -8.53 12.05
N SER A 126 -9.03 -9.43 13.00
CA SER A 126 -10.10 -9.77 13.96
C SER A 126 -10.35 -8.68 15.01
N VAL A 127 -9.47 -7.67 15.08
CA VAL A 127 -9.59 -6.52 15.99
C VAL A 127 -9.87 -5.24 15.16
N PRO A 128 -11.13 -4.99 14.75
CA PRO A 128 -11.45 -3.78 14.01
C PRO A 128 -11.43 -2.56 14.93
N ALA A 129 -10.73 -1.50 14.52
CA ALA A 129 -11.03 -0.16 15.00
C ALA A 129 -12.38 0.28 14.39
N PRO A 130 -13.24 1.02 15.12
CA PRO A 130 -14.53 1.46 14.58
C PRO A 130 -14.34 2.26 13.29
N GLY A 131 -14.96 1.82 12.20
CA GLY A 131 -14.91 2.49 10.89
C GLY A 131 -13.74 2.09 9.98
N GLU A 132 -12.86 1.19 10.44
CA GLU A 132 -11.63 0.83 9.72
C GLU A 132 -11.52 -0.68 9.49
N SER A 133 -11.36 -1.09 8.23
CA SER A 133 -11.02 -2.48 7.90
C SER A 133 -9.52 -2.61 7.69
N ARG A 134 -8.84 -3.24 8.64
CA ARG A 134 -7.44 -3.67 8.49
C ARG A 134 -7.40 -5.08 7.94
N TYR A 135 -6.55 -5.29 6.95
CA TYR A 135 -6.30 -6.60 6.36
C TYR A 135 -4.86 -7.03 6.61
N VAL A 136 -4.62 -8.31 6.85
CA VAL A 136 -3.29 -8.86 7.13
C VAL A 136 -3.02 -10.06 6.23
N LEU A 137 -1.83 -10.09 5.65
CA LEU A 137 -1.27 -11.23 4.93
C LEU A 137 -0.04 -11.72 5.69
N ASN A 138 -0.11 -12.93 6.22
CA ASN A 138 1.05 -13.60 6.80
C ASN A 138 1.98 -14.06 5.67
N LEU A 139 3.25 -13.70 5.75
CA LEU A 139 4.27 -14.05 4.76
C LEU A 139 5.03 -15.32 5.13
N GLU A 140 5.02 -15.71 6.40
CA GLU A 140 5.56 -17.00 6.84
C GLU A 140 4.84 -18.15 6.14
N GLY A 141 5.59 -18.93 5.34
CA GLY A 141 5.02 -20.03 4.56
C GLY A 141 4.17 -19.61 3.36
N TYR A 142 4.13 -18.33 3.00
CA TYR A 142 3.41 -17.85 1.81
C TYR A 142 3.99 -18.48 0.54
N LYS A 143 3.18 -19.30 -0.14
CA LYS A 143 3.49 -19.86 -1.45
C LYS A 143 2.72 -19.07 -2.50
N HIS A 144 3.44 -18.47 -3.44
CA HIS A 144 2.82 -17.82 -4.59
C HIS A 144 2.00 -18.87 -5.36
N GLY A 145 0.68 -18.67 -5.42
CA GLY A 145 -0.26 -19.52 -6.16
C GLY A 145 -0.34 -19.11 -7.62
#